data_AF-A0A7H1MFD6-F1
#
_entry.id   AF-A0A7H1MFD6-F1
#
_cell.length_a   1.000
_cell.length_b   1.000
_cell.length_c   1.000
_cell.angle_alpha   90.00
_cell.angle_beta   90.00
_cell.angle_gamma   90.00
#
_symmetry.space_group_name_H-M   'P 1'
#
loop_
_entity.id
_entity.type
_entity.pdbx_description
1 polymer ?
#
loop_
_entity_poly.entity_id
_entity_poly.type
_entity_poly.pdbx_seq_one_letter_code
_entity_poly.pdbx_strand_id
1 'polypeptide(L)' 'MSLAYYTVTPEPEIFPKAYIVRVFRESNNDCVCLQTVNFPIRNPDLPNKTLSEADTFGRMTVKKLIDCHVMAKAGS' A
#
# COMPACT_ATOMS: atom_id res chain seq x y z
N MET A 1 4.38 -15.38 12.70
CA MET A 1 5.08 -14.39 11.85
C MET A 1 4.11 -13.26 11.56
N SER A 2 4.58 -12.01 11.52
CA SER A 2 3.73 -10.88 11.09
C SER A 2 4.16 -10.44 9.69
N LEU A 3 3.23 -10.46 8.73
CA LEU A 3 3.47 -10.01 7.37
C LEU A 3 2.85 -8.62 7.18
N ALA A 4 3.53 -7.74 6.48
CA ALA A 4 2.98 -6.47 6.02
C ALA A 4 3.06 -6.44 4.50
N TYR A 5 1.96 -6.11 3.83
CA TYR A 5 1.89 -6.04 2.38
C TYR A 5 0.93 -4.94 1.93
N TYR A 6 0.98 -4.59 0.65
CA TYR A 6 0.08 -3.62 0.06
C TYR A 6 -0.50 -4.16 -1.26
N THR A 7 -1.66 -3.65 -1.64
CA THR A 7 -2.27 -3.88 -2.95
C THR A 7 -2.52 -2.55 -3.64
N VAL A 8 -2.43 -2.53 -4.96
CA VAL A 8 -2.81 -1.38 -5.79
C VAL A 8 -3.86 -1.85 -6.78
N THR A 9 -5.08 -1.31 -6.68
CA THR A 9 -6.19 -1.70 -7.55
C THR A 9 -6.68 -0.52 -8.37
N PRO A 10 -6.88 -0.66 -9.69
CA PRO A 10 -7.51 0.37 -10.51
C PRO A 10 -8.98 0.57 -10.11
N GLU A 11 -9.46 1.81 -10.12
CA GLU A 11 -10.85 2.15 -9.85
C GLU A 11 -11.35 3.20 -10.88
N PRO A 12 -12.29 2.85 -11.77
CA PRO A 12 -12.79 1.49 -12.06
C PRO A 12 -11.73 0.61 -12.73
N GLU A 13 -12.00 -0.70 -12.84
CA GLU A 13 -11.06 -1.67 -13.44
C GLU A 13 -10.78 -1.37 -14.92
N ILE A 14 -11.79 -0.94 -15.67
CA ILE A 14 -11.70 -0.57 -17.08
C ILE A 14 -11.72 0.95 -17.18
N PHE A 15 -10.68 1.54 -17.79
CA PHE A 15 -10.43 2.99 -17.80
C PHE A 15 -10.32 3.59 -16.38
N PRO A 16 -9.25 3.23 -15.64
CA PRO A 16 -9.08 3.70 -14.27
C PRO A 16 -9.07 5.22 -14.20
N LYS A 17 -9.78 5.75 -13.20
CA LYS A 17 -9.75 7.16 -12.82
C LYS A 17 -8.87 7.38 -11.60
N ALA A 18 -8.55 6.32 -10.88
CA ALA A 18 -7.66 6.31 -9.76
C ALA A 18 -7.02 4.93 -9.56
N TYR A 19 -5.97 4.90 -8.75
CA TYR A 19 -5.47 3.69 -8.12
C TYR A 19 -5.72 3.76 -6.62
N ILE A 20 -6.31 2.71 -6.08
CA ILE A 20 -6.55 2.57 -4.64
C ILE A 20 -5.43 1.72 -4.06
N VAL A 21 -4.67 2.30 -3.15
CA VAL A 21 -3.65 1.58 -2.38
C VAL A 21 -4.26 1.16 -1.06
N ARG A 22 -4.16 -0.13 -0.74
CA ARG A 22 -4.53 -0.67 0.57
C ARG A 22 -3.31 -1.31 1.20
N VAL A 23 -3.04 -0.98 2.46
CA VAL A 23 -1.93 -1.55 3.24
C VAL A 23 -2.49 -2.43 4.33
N PHE A 24 -2.00 -3.66 4.38
CA PHE A 24 -2.46 -4.69 5.28
C PHE A 24 -1.35 -5.12 6.23
N ARG A 25 -1.75 -5.51 7.43
CA ARG A 25 -0.91 -6.24 8.37
C ARG A 25 -1.62 -7.54 8.72
N GLU A 26 -0.92 -8.62 8.52
CA GLU A 26 -1.35 -9.96 8.89
C GLU A 26 -0.58 -10.41 10.13
N SER A 27 -1.32 -10.92 11.12
CA SER A 27 -0.74 -11.49 12.34
C SER A 27 -1.54 -12.70 12.77
N ASN A 28 -0.88 -13.86 12.80
CA ASN A 28 -1.44 -15.16 13.16
C ASN A 28 -2.66 -15.55 12.29
N ASN A 29 -3.86 -15.05 12.60
CA ASN A 29 -5.11 -15.31 11.89
C ASN A 29 -5.88 -14.03 11.51
N ASP A 30 -5.38 -12.85 11.86
CA ASP A 30 -6.06 -11.59 11.57
C ASP A 30 -5.34 -10.85 10.45
N CYS A 31 -6.11 -10.45 9.44
CA CYS A 31 -5.68 -9.51 8.41
C CYS A 31 -6.40 -8.18 8.61
N VAL A 32 -5.64 -7.13 8.94
CA VAL A 32 -6.17 -5.79 9.21
C VAL A 32 -5.71 -4.85 8.10
N CYS A 33 -6.66 -4.19 7.44
CA CYS A 33 -6.38 -3.07 6.56
C CYS A 33 -6.05 -1.85 7.42
N LEU A 34 -4.77 -1.47 7.45
CA LEU A 34 -4.28 -0.34 8.24
C LEU A 34 -4.56 1.00 7.55
N GLN A 35 -4.52 1.00 6.22
CA GLN A 35 -4.63 2.23 5.45
C GLN A 35 -5.24 1.96 4.08
N THR A 36 -6.14 2.85 3.66
CA THR A 36 -6.66 2.91 2.29
C THR A 36 -6.45 4.33 1.77
N VAL A 37 -5.79 4.47 0.63
CA VAL A 37 -5.44 5.76 0.03
C VAL A 37 -5.82 5.76 -1.44
N ASN A 38 -6.41 6.87 -1.89
CA ASN A 38 -6.80 7.09 -3.27
C ASN A 38 -5.75 7.93 -4.00
N PHE A 39 -5.27 7.44 -5.14
CA PHE A 39 -4.38 8.14 -6.08
C PHE A 39 -5.14 8.46 -7.38
N PRO A 40 -5.77 9.65 -7.50
CA PRO A 40 -6.50 10.02 -8.71
C PRO A 40 -5.55 10.25 -9.89
N ILE A 41 -5.91 9.68 -11.05
CA ILE A 41 -5.21 9.91 -12.31
C ILE A 41 -5.56 11.32 -12.80
N ARG A 42 -4.60 12.22 -12.71
CA ARG A 42 -4.77 13.62 -13.13
C ARG A 42 -4.58 13.83 -14.62
N ASN A 43 -3.74 12.99 -15.24
CA ASN A 43 -3.52 12.98 -16.67
C ASN A 43 -3.90 11.60 -17.22
N PRO A 44 -5.03 11.50 -17.94
CA PRO A 44 -5.51 10.24 -18.53
C PRO A 44 -4.51 9.59 -19.51
N ASP A 45 -3.61 10.39 -20.11
CA ASP A 45 -2.60 9.89 -21.04
C ASP A 45 -1.40 9.25 -20.33
N LEU A 46 -1.26 9.45 -19.01
CA LEU A 46 -0.13 8.97 -18.20
C LEU A 46 -0.58 8.22 -16.93
N PRO A 47 -1.44 7.19 -17.03
CA PRO A 47 -1.90 6.43 -15.86
C PRO A 47 -0.75 5.72 -15.15
N ASN A 48 0.28 5.30 -15.91
CA ASN A 48 1.49 4.65 -15.38
C ASN A 48 2.24 5.53 -14.37
N LYS A 49 2.17 6.86 -14.50
CA LYS A 49 2.81 7.76 -13.54
C LYS A 49 2.12 7.68 -12.18
N THR A 50 0.79 7.75 -12.17
CA THR A 50 -0.01 7.62 -10.95
C THR A 50 0.11 6.22 -10.34
N LEU A 51 0.19 5.17 -11.17
CA LEU A 51 0.47 3.81 -10.69
C LEU A 51 1.83 3.73 -9.99
N SER A 52 2.88 4.28 -10.60
CA SER A 52 4.22 4.30 -10.00
C SER A 52 4.27 5.06 -8.66
N GLU A 53 3.51 6.15 -8.55
CA GLU A 53 3.37 6.90 -7.29
C GLU A 53 2.66 6.06 -6.22
N ALA A 54 1.56 5.40 -6.59
CA ALA A 54 0.81 4.50 -5.73
C ALA A 54 1.66 3.31 -5.24
N ASP A 55 2.44 2.69 -6.14
CA ASP A 55 3.38 1.61 -5.81
C ASP A 55 4.47 2.07 -4.85
N THR A 56 5.08 3.22 -5.13
CA THR A 56 6.14 3.80 -4.28
C THR A 56 5.61 4.08 -2.89
N PHE A 57 4.40 4.64 -2.80
CA PHE A 57 3.73 4.86 -1.52
C PHE A 57 3.51 3.53 -0.77
N GLY A 58 2.95 2.51 -1.42
CA GLY A 58 2.72 1.20 -0.81
C GLY A 58 4.00 0.57 -0.27
N ARG A 59 5.07 0.56 -1.08
CA ARG A 59 6.40 0.04 -0.68
C ARG A 59 6.98 0.78 0.51
N MET A 60 6.96 2.11 0.48
CA MET A 60 7.52 2.93 1.57
C MET A 60 6.73 2.75 2.86
N THR A 61 5.41 2.62 2.79
CA THR A 61 4.56 2.40 3.97
C THR A 61 4.79 1.03 4.57
N VAL A 62 4.82 -0.04 3.77
CA VAL A 62 5.15 -1.39 4.24
C VAL A 62 6.55 -1.45 4.84
N LYS A 63 7.55 -0.81 4.19
CA LYS A 63 8.91 -0.74 4.72
C LYS A 63 8.95 -0.10 6.11
N LYS A 64 8.27 1.05 6.29
CA LYS A 64 8.18 1.71 7.61
C LYS A 64 7.55 0.81 8.66
N LEU A 65 6.49 0.07 8.32
CA LEU A 65 5.82 -0.84 9.24
C LEU A 65 6.75 -1.98 9.69
N ILE A 66 7.53 -2.54 8.76
CA ILE A 66 8.53 -3.58 9.07
C ILE A 66 9.64 -2.99 9.94
N ASP A 67 10.22 -1.86 9.54
CA ASP A 67 11.32 -1.21 10.26
C ASP A 67 10.90 -0.84 11.70
N CYS A 68 9.70 -0.27 11.89
CA CYS A 68 9.15 0.01 13.22
C CYS A 68 8.93 -1.26 14.07
N HIS A 69 8.51 -2.38 13.45
CA HIS A 69 8.35 -3.64 14.17
C HIS A 69 9.71 -4.25 14.60
N VAL A 70 10.75 -4.07 13.78
CA VAL A 70 12.12 -4.52 14.11
C VAL A 70 12.69 -3.73 15.29
N MET A 71 12.43 -2.42 15.38
CA MET A 71 12.90 -1.62 16.52
C MET A 71 12.21 -1.98 17.85
N ALA A 72 10.96 -2.44 17.82
CA ALA A 72 10.24 -2.89 19.02
C ALA A 72 10.74 -4.23 19.58
N LYS A 73 11.51 -5.01 18.81
CA LYS A 73 12.07 -6.31 19.24
C LYS A 73 13.56 -6.27 19.60
N ALA A 74 14.24 -5.14 19.39
CA ALA A 74 15.68 -5.00 19.66
C ALA A 74 15.99 -4.43 21.07
N GLY A 75 14.99 -4.30 21.94
CA GLY A 75 15.11 -3.72 23.29
C GLY A 75 14.62 -4.63 24.41
N SER A 76 14.77 -5.95 24.29
CA SER A 76 14.48 -6.92 25.37
C SER A 76 15.69 -7.80 25.63
#